data_AF-A0AAV2E380-F1
#
_entry.id   AF-A0AAV2E380-F1
#
_cell.length_a   1.000
_cell.length_b   1.000
_cell.length_c   1.000
_cell.angle_alpha   90.00
_cell.angle_beta   90.00
_cell.angle_gamma   90.00
#
_symmetry.space_group_name_H-M   'P 1'
#
loop_
_entity.id
_entity.type
_entity.pdbx_description
1 polymer ?
#
loop_
_entity_poly.entity_id
_entity_poly.type
_entity_poly.pdbx_seq_one_letter_code
_entity_poly.pdbx_strand_id
1 'polypeptide(L)'
;MPSDAPSNVQVDVLSLPGKQLYDAYQQGNYDACTVGTVSGIAFSVYGGCIYGLDSIRCQNCVRDATLVIYQYCRDSVAAQAVSDSCCVRYDRDYTIC
;
A
#
# COMPACT_ATOMS: atom_id res chain seq x y z
N MET A 1 11.78 -9.08 -21.51
CA MET A 1 12.87 -8.76 -20.56
C MET A 1 12.19 -8.30 -19.29
N PRO A 2 12.32 -9.00 -18.15
CA PRO A 2 11.78 -8.50 -16.89
C PRO A 2 12.67 -7.34 -16.44
N SER A 3 12.07 -6.16 -16.29
CA SER A 3 12.75 -4.96 -15.84
C SER A 3 13.15 -5.12 -14.37
N ASP A 4 14.46 -5.17 -14.13
CA ASP A 4 15.06 -5.12 -12.80
C ASP A 4 14.54 -3.92 -12.01
N ALA A 5 13.79 -4.19 -10.94
CA ALA A 5 13.51 -3.19 -9.92
C ALA A 5 14.85 -2.81 -9.24
N PRO A 6 15.16 -1.52 -9.06
CA PRO A 6 16.46 -1.11 -8.52
C PRO A 6 16.67 -1.62 -7.09
N SER A 7 17.70 -2.44 -6.92
CA SER A 7 18.06 -3.21 -5.72
C SER A 7 18.64 -2.41 -4.54
N ASN A 8 18.34 -1.12 -4.39
CA ASN A 8 19.06 -0.29 -3.41
C ASN A 8 18.31 0.95 -2.89
N VAL A 9 16.98 0.91 -2.85
CA VAL A 9 16.26 1.67 -1.82
C VAL A 9 15.83 0.65 -0.76
N GLN A 10 16.60 0.54 0.33
CA GLN A 10 16.05 -0.02 1.56
C GLN A 10 15.03 1.01 2.09
N VAL A 11 13.87 1.06 1.44
CA VAL A 11 12.68 1.63 2.05
C VAL A 11 12.41 0.66 3.18
N ASP A 12 12.61 1.12 4.41
CA ASP A 12 12.29 0.31 5.57
C ASP A 12 10.77 0.12 5.56
N VAL A 13 10.32 -0.96 4.93
CA VAL A 13 8.90 -1.23 4.66
C VAL A 13 8.11 -1.26 5.99
N LEU A 14 8.81 -1.49 7.11
CA LEU A 14 8.32 -1.39 8.47
C LEU A 14 7.79 0.00 8.85
N SER A 15 8.33 1.08 8.28
CA SER A 15 7.87 2.45 8.52
C SER A 15 6.84 2.93 7.49
N LEU A 16 6.54 2.13 6.47
CA LEU A 16 5.45 2.44 5.54
C LEU A 16 4.11 2.02 6.12
N PRO A 17 3.07 2.86 6.06
CA PRO A 17 1.72 2.46 6.45
C PRO A 17 1.18 1.27 5.63
N GLY A 18 1.75 0.97 4.46
CA GLY A 18 1.37 -0.20 3.67
C GLY A 18 1.71 -1.56 4.32
N LYS A 19 2.66 -1.62 5.27
CA LYS A 19 2.86 -2.84 6.07
C LYS A 19 1.68 -3.08 7.01
N GLN A 20 1.14 -2.03 7.62
CA GLN A 20 -0.04 -2.15 8.47
C GLN A 20 -1.26 -2.59 7.67
N LEU A 21 -1.39 -2.12 6.43
CA LEU A 21 -2.39 -2.60 5.48
C LEU A 21 -2.19 -4.10 5.20
N TYR A 22 -0.96 -4.51 4.87
CA TYR A 22 -0.61 -5.92 4.64
C TYR A 22 -0.92 -6.81 5.85
N ASP A 23 -0.62 -6.35 7.07
CA ASP A 23 -0.92 -7.06 8.31
C ASP A 23 -2.45 -7.16 8.56
N ALA A 24 -3.25 -6.18 8.13
CA ALA A 24 -4.71 -6.25 8.16
C ALA A 24 -5.26 -7.28 7.15
N TYR A 25 -4.66 -7.37 5.96
CA TYR A 25 -4.99 -8.39 4.97
C TYR A 25 -4.60 -9.81 5.40
N GLN A 26 -3.52 -9.96 6.16
CA GLN A 26 -3.15 -11.23 6.81
C GLN A 26 -4.23 -11.73 7.78
N GLN A 27 -5.01 -10.81 8.36
CA GLN A 27 -6.11 -11.12 9.27
C GLN A 27 -7.44 -11.37 8.55
N GLY A 28 -7.45 -11.40 7.21
CA GLY A 28 -8.64 -11.66 6.41
C GLY A 28 -9.52 -10.43 6.18
N ASN A 29 -9.02 -9.22 6.43
CA ASN A 29 -9.75 -8.01 6.09
C ASN A 29 -9.47 -7.62 4.63
N TYR A 30 -10.48 -7.75 3.77
CA TYR A 30 -10.38 -7.48 2.33
C TYR A 30 -10.50 -5.99 1.98
N ASP A 31 -10.94 -5.16 2.94
CA ASP A 31 -11.00 -3.70 2.85
C ASP A 31 -10.41 -3.11 4.13
N ALA A 32 -9.14 -2.71 4.07
CA ALA A 32 -8.41 -2.19 5.22
C ALA A 32 -8.12 -0.70 5.05
N CYS A 33 -8.30 0.05 6.14
CA CYS A 33 -7.81 1.41 6.28
C CYS A 33 -6.84 1.45 7.46
N THR A 34 -5.69 2.09 7.28
CA THR A 34 -4.71 2.28 8.34
C THR A 34 -4.12 3.67 8.28
N VAL A 35 -3.70 4.19 9.42
CA VAL A 35 -2.99 5.46 9.52
C VAL A 35 -1.57 5.17 9.95
N GLY A 36 -0.61 5.73 9.23
CA GLY A 36 0.80 5.67 9.64
C GLY A 36 1.52 6.96 9.35
N THR A 37 2.74 7.05 9.85
CA THR A 37 3.53 8.28 9.80
C THR A 37 4.81 8.02 9.06
N VAL A 38 5.05 8.73 7.95
CA VAL A 38 6.30 8.65 7.18
C VAL A 38 7.01 9.99 7.34
N SER A 39 8.22 9.98 7.91
CA SER A 39 9.03 11.19 8.15
C SER A 39 8.29 12.30 8.94
N GLY A 40 7.43 11.92 9.89
CA GLY A 40 6.65 12.85 10.71
C GLY A 40 5.35 13.37 10.07
N ILE A 41 5.06 12.96 8.84
CA ILE A 41 3.81 13.27 8.15
C ILE A 41 2.86 12.08 8.30
N ALA A 42 1.65 12.31 8.80
CA ALA A 42 0.61 11.30 8.88
C ALA A 42 -0.01 11.07 7.49
N PHE A 43 -0.27 9.81 7.17
CA PHE A 43 -0.94 9.37 5.96
C PHE A 43 -1.98 8.32 6.32
N SER A 44 -3.17 8.45 5.74
CA SER A 44 -4.11 7.34 5.64
C SER A 44 -3.76 6.50 4.42
N VAL A 45 -3.86 5.19 4.59
CA VAL A 45 -3.78 4.22 3.50
C VAL A 45 -5.02 3.38 3.54
N TYR A 46 -5.72 3.35 2.42
CA TYR A 46 -6.85 2.48 2.19
C TYR A 46 -6.47 1.47 1.12
N GLY A 47 -6.89 0.23 1.28
CA GLY A 47 -6.76 -0.75 0.23
C GLY A 47 -7.92 -1.71 0.25
N GLY A 48 -8.38 -2.07 -0.95
CA GLY A 48 -9.39 -3.11 -1.18
C GLY A 48 -8.89 -4.16 -2.17
N CYS A 49 -9.32 -5.40 -1.99
CA CYS A 49 -9.15 -6.47 -2.97
C CYS A 49 -10.48 -6.86 -3.61
N ILE A 50 -10.42 -7.38 -4.84
CA ILE A 50 -11.63 -7.89 -5.50
C ILE A 50 -12.20 -9.08 -4.71
N TYR A 51 -13.52 -9.12 -4.59
CA TYR A 51 -14.24 -10.19 -3.91
C TYR A 51 -13.94 -11.55 -4.54
N GLY A 52 -13.57 -12.54 -3.72
CA GLY A 52 -13.22 -13.90 -4.18
C GLY A 52 -11.77 -14.07 -4.63
N LEU A 53 -10.93 -13.04 -4.51
CA LEU A 53 -9.50 -13.18 -4.72
C LEU A 53 -8.85 -13.93 -3.55
N ASP A 54 -7.95 -14.85 -3.88
CA ASP A 54 -7.14 -15.57 -2.88
C ASP A 54 -6.36 -14.61 -1.97
N SER A 55 -6.25 -14.94 -0.68
CA SER A 55 -5.65 -14.07 0.33
C SER A 55 -4.17 -13.77 0.03
N ILE A 56 -3.41 -14.72 -0.51
CA ILE A 56 -2.00 -14.53 -0.88
C ILE A 56 -1.89 -13.61 -2.10
N ARG A 57 -2.78 -13.78 -3.09
CA ARG A 57 -2.83 -12.90 -4.26
C ARG A 57 -3.17 -11.46 -3.86
N CYS A 58 -4.14 -11.30 -2.97
CA CYS A 58 -4.53 -10.00 -2.43
C CYS A 58 -3.37 -9.31 -1.69
N GLN A 59 -2.71 -10.05 -0.79
CA GLN A 59 -1.54 -9.56 -0.05
C GLN A 59 -0.40 -9.10 -0.96
N ASN A 60 -0.04 -9.91 -1.96
CA ASN A 60 1.00 -9.55 -2.93
C ASN A 60 0.61 -8.31 -3.73
N CYS A 61 -0.64 -8.24 -4.19
CA CYS A 61 -1.13 -7.10 -4.94
C CYS A 61 -1.02 -5.79 -4.16
N VAL A 62 -1.47 -5.78 -2.90
CA VAL A 62 -1.45 -4.59 -2.04
C VAL A 62 -0.02 -4.15 -1.74
N ARG A 63 0.87 -5.11 -1.48
CA ARG A 63 2.30 -4.86 -1.28
C ARG A 63 2.92 -4.22 -2.52
N ASP A 64 2.69 -4.79 -3.69
CA ASP A 64 3.29 -4.32 -4.94
C ASP A 64 2.72 -2.95 -5.34
N ALA A 65 1.41 -2.74 -5.20
CA ALA A 65 0.75 -1.44 -5.41
C ALA A 65 1.28 -0.34 -4.47
N THR A 66 1.52 -0.69 -3.20
CA THR A 66 2.17 0.19 -2.23
C THR A 66 3.56 0.61 -2.67
N LEU A 67 4.38 -0.35 -3.11
CA LEU A 67 5.75 -0.09 -3.57
C LEU A 67 5.76 0.83 -4.80
N VAL A 68 4.83 0.61 -5.74
CA VAL A 68 4.65 1.48 -6.92
C VAL A 68 4.31 2.91 -6.49
N ILE A 69 3.34 3.10 -5.59
CA ILE A 69 2.98 4.43 -5.09
C ILE A 69 4.20 5.10 -4.43
N TYR A 70 4.94 4.38 -3.60
CA TYR A 70 6.11 4.95 -2.95
C TYR A 70 7.20 5.34 -3.95
N GLN A 71 7.43 4.51 -4.97
CA GLN A 71 8.48 4.71 -5.97
C GLN A 71 8.18 5.91 -6.88
N TYR A 72 6.91 6.08 -7.30
CA TYR A 72 6.53 7.10 -8.29
C TYR A 72 5.89 8.35 -7.67
N CYS A 73 5.28 8.22 -6.49
CA CYS A 73 4.46 9.28 -5.87
C CYS A 73 4.95 9.68 -4.47
N ARG A 74 6.24 9.48 -4.16
CA ARG A 74 6.84 9.68 -2.83
C ARG A 74 6.43 10.97 -2.10
N ASP A 75 6.39 12.09 -2.81
CA ASP A 75 6.12 13.41 -2.22
C ASP A 75 4.68 13.89 -2.47
N SER A 76 3.84 13.02 -3.05
CA SER A 76 2.45 13.35 -3.36
C SER A 76 1.63 13.50 -2.08
N VAL A 77 0.64 14.40 -2.13
CA VAL A 77 -0.35 14.56 -1.06
C VAL A 77 -1.38 13.43 -1.06
N ALA A 78 -1.64 12.85 -2.22
CA ALA A 78 -2.47 11.68 -2.39
C ALA A 78 -1.98 10.92 -3.62
N ALA A 79 -2.10 9.59 -3.58
CA ALA A 79 -1.73 8.73 -4.68
C ALA A 79 -2.62 7.49 -4.69
N GLN A 80 -2.86 6.94 -5.87
CA GLN A 80 -3.66 5.74 -6.03
C GLN A 80 -2.99 4.81 -7.03
N ALA A 81 -2.88 3.55 -6.64
CA ALA A 81 -2.53 2.45 -7.54
C ALA A 81 -3.72 1.53 -7.64
N VAL A 82 -4.20 1.34 -8.85
CA VAL A 82 -5.28 0.41 -9.17
C VAL A 82 -4.70 -0.67 -10.07
N SER A 83 -5.02 -1.91 -9.77
CA SER A 83 -4.70 -3.08 -10.57
C SER A 83 -5.96 -3.90 -10.81
N ASP A 84 -5.85 -4.93 -11.63
CA ASP A 84 -6.94 -5.87 -11.90
C ASP A 84 -7.32 -6.73 -10.69
N SER A 85 -6.63 -6.62 -9.56
CA SER A 85 -6.81 -7.49 -8.38
C SER A 85 -7.00 -6.73 -7.08
N CYS A 86 -6.46 -5.52 -6.96
CA CYS A 86 -6.59 -4.67 -5.78
C CYS A 86 -6.46 -3.19 -6.15
N CYS A 87 -6.95 -2.34 -5.24
CA CYS A 87 -6.69 -0.92 -5.23
C CYS A 87 -6.00 -0.53 -3.92
N VAL A 88 -5.05 0.38 -3.99
CA VAL A 88 -4.41 1.01 -2.84
C VAL A 88 -4.43 2.51 -3.05
N ARG A 89 -4.86 3.25 -2.04
CA ARG A 89 -4.90 4.71 -2.03
C ARG A 89 -4.17 5.21 -0.80
N TYR A 90 -3.30 6.18 -1.01
CA TYR A 90 -2.63 6.98 0.00
C TYR A 90 -3.25 8.37 0.01
N ASP A 91 -3.50 8.89 1.19
CA ASP A 91 -3.92 10.27 1.40
C ASP A 91 -3.16 10.86 2.59
N ARG A 92 -2.70 12.11 2.46
CA ARG A 92 -2.04 12.85 3.56
C ARG A 92 -3.08 13.30 4.59
N ASP A 93 -4.35 13.33 4.21
CA ASP A 93 -5.43 13.50 5.17
C ASP A 93 -5.68 12.19 5.93
N TYR A 94 -5.26 12.15 7.19
CA TYR A 94 -5.39 10.98 8.05
C TYR A 94 -6.82 10.79 8.60
N THR A 95 -7.74 11.71 8.33
CA THR A 95 -9.15 11.62 8.80
C THR A 95 -10.04 10.77 7.89
N ILE A 96 -9.48 10.24 6.80
CA ILE A 96 -10.19 9.44 5.78
C ILE A 96 -10.22 7.95 6.16
N CYS A 97 -9.45 7.55 7.19
CA CYS A 97 -9.69 6.36 8.00
C CYS A 97 -10.36 6.78 9.32
#